data_AF-A0A662I6Q9-F1
#
_entry.id   AF-A0A662I6Q9-F1
#
_cell.length_a   1.000
_cell.length_b   1.000
_cell.length_c   1.000
_cell.angle_alpha   90.00
_cell.angle_beta   90.00
_cell.angle_gamma   90.00
#
_symmetry.space_group_name_H-M   'P 1'
#
loop_
_entity.id
_entity.type
_entity.pdbx_description
1 polymer ?
#
loop_
_entity_poly.entity_id
_entity_poly.type
_entity_poly.pdbx_seq_one_letter_code
_entity_poly.pdbx_strand_id
1 'polypeptide(L)'
;MKIESFVFYRDWDPSRREDALKELRDHNIRYIFVSGGFSLLGVYSNDKVADKAREFIELAYKKYGIKCIVPLGRGKKRRLFIDREFVREQSEAIAGAVEKLKDLEGFYAIYLDDEPYLTWDFSVERVRDEFNDLFEKETGYRLPDEGRVKGRWDYETALAFCKWVGRKYVEYLRALITAYKKICPRIKSLINFYLPSILPSVDAPVDVHGIIETVDLISHDIYPGWHYYYCSSLENMVAFQTKFLRCLTDKPLWTILQGHRIMLGYAPTLEQIEKWALDAVECGSDYVGWYAAEHDYLMGVAVPIKAEYTKYGCPERWKKMLEVSKKITEMEKKTSKAEVAIFASYDSILTHGHRPLIYAFVTLYKDAGIEVDFITEKHVEKNSNVLEKYRCIFLGYTPVLRKSLLPIFEKYVKKGGLLVACCNDLRFDEKLGDLSEWKKKLFGVAREKVFWKEDSVKVTGKVPKLRDVELKGFWERRAILETDGLVDVLGVWSSGEPAVISKKISGGKTVYIGTRPYLANCVKGERKWVDFVKAIIETK
;
A
#
# COMPACT_ATOMS: atom_id res chain seq x y z
N MET A 1 -12.39 20.54 -1.33
CA MET A 1 -13.21 19.49 -0.71
C MET A 1 -12.71 19.30 0.72
N LYS A 2 -13.61 19.17 1.70
CA LYS A 2 -13.21 18.93 3.10
C LYS A 2 -12.93 17.45 3.35
N ILE A 3 -12.10 17.18 4.35
CA ILE A 3 -11.91 15.82 4.87
C ILE A 3 -13.15 15.39 5.64
N GLU A 4 -13.53 14.12 5.54
CA GLU A 4 -14.62 13.54 6.34
C GLU A 4 -14.08 12.53 7.37
N SER A 5 -14.87 12.20 8.39
CA SER A 5 -14.47 11.27 9.44
C SER A 5 -15.47 10.15 9.69
N PHE A 6 -14.97 9.02 10.15
CA PHE A 6 -15.72 7.78 10.36
C PHE A 6 -15.19 6.97 11.56
N VAL A 7 -15.98 5.98 12.01
CA VAL A 7 -15.57 5.04 13.06
C VAL A 7 -16.14 3.64 12.83
N PHE A 8 -15.45 2.61 13.32
CA PHE A 8 -16.00 1.26 13.47
C PHE A 8 -16.92 1.20 14.70
N TYR A 9 -18.23 1.23 14.47
CA TYR A 9 -19.25 1.37 15.52
C TYR A 9 -19.51 0.06 16.28
N ARG A 10 -19.49 0.15 17.62
CA ARG A 10 -19.58 -1.01 18.53
C ARG A 10 -20.58 -0.88 19.68
N ASP A 11 -21.16 0.30 19.92
CA ASP A 11 -22.16 0.51 20.99
C ASP A 11 -23.55 -0.02 20.57
N TRP A 12 -23.68 -1.34 20.49
CA TRP A 12 -24.92 -1.99 20.04
C TRP A 12 -26.00 -2.12 21.12
N ASP A 13 -25.68 -1.79 22.37
CA ASP A 13 -26.64 -1.74 23.48
C ASP A 13 -27.73 -0.68 23.20
N PRO A 14 -29.02 -1.08 23.05
CA PRO A 14 -30.11 -0.15 22.79
C PRO A 14 -30.21 1.01 23.80
N SER A 15 -29.81 0.79 25.06
CA SER A 15 -29.86 1.82 26.11
C SER A 15 -28.82 2.94 25.94
N ARG A 16 -27.76 2.69 25.15
CA ARG A 16 -26.62 3.62 24.97
C ARG A 16 -26.42 4.07 23.54
N ARG A 17 -27.04 3.37 22.60
CA ARG A 17 -26.84 3.52 21.15
C ARG A 17 -27.09 4.95 20.68
N GLU A 18 -28.17 5.57 21.13
CA GLU A 18 -28.54 6.93 20.74
C GLU A 18 -27.54 7.96 21.22
N ASP A 19 -27.12 7.90 22.48
CA ASP A 19 -26.10 8.78 23.04
C ASP A 19 -24.77 8.63 22.31
N ALA A 20 -24.40 7.40 21.95
CA ALA A 20 -23.22 7.14 21.14
C ALA A 20 -23.33 7.77 19.74
N LEU A 21 -24.48 7.66 19.06
CA LEU A 21 -24.69 8.30 17.74
C LEU A 21 -24.66 9.82 17.83
N LYS A 22 -25.24 10.39 18.89
CA LYS A 22 -25.18 11.83 19.17
C LYS A 22 -23.74 12.31 19.37
N GLU A 23 -22.96 11.60 20.20
CA GLU A 23 -21.55 11.91 20.44
C GLU A 23 -20.72 11.93 19.14
N LEU A 24 -20.93 10.94 18.26
CA LEU A 24 -20.27 10.91 16.95
C LEU A 24 -20.65 12.12 16.10
N ARG A 25 -21.94 12.47 16.05
CA ARG A 25 -22.44 13.62 15.30
C ARG A 25 -21.83 14.93 15.82
N ASP A 26 -21.75 15.12 17.13
CA ASP A 26 -21.20 16.31 17.77
C ASP A 26 -19.70 16.51 17.46
N HIS A 27 -19.01 15.45 17.02
CA HIS A 27 -17.60 15.45 16.60
C HIS A 27 -17.41 15.32 15.08
N ASN A 28 -18.44 15.66 14.29
CA ASN A 28 -18.44 15.63 12.82
C ASN A 28 -18.15 14.25 12.20
N ILE A 29 -18.36 13.16 12.95
CA ILE A 29 -18.26 11.81 12.42
C ILE A 29 -19.59 11.48 11.73
N ARG A 30 -19.56 11.35 10.40
CA ARG A 30 -20.77 11.21 9.56
C ARG A 30 -20.93 9.81 8.95
N TYR A 31 -19.98 8.93 9.22
CA TYR A 31 -20.00 7.57 8.68
C TYR A 31 -19.63 6.57 9.75
N ILE A 32 -20.27 5.40 9.71
CA ILE A 32 -19.94 4.28 10.57
C ILE A 32 -19.76 3.01 9.76
N PHE A 33 -18.67 2.29 10.05
CA PHE A 33 -18.55 0.89 9.68
C PHE A 33 -19.31 0.06 10.73
N VAL A 34 -20.22 -0.77 10.27
CA VAL A 34 -21.04 -1.63 11.14
C VAL A 34 -20.16 -2.76 11.71
N SER A 35 -19.49 -2.46 12.83
CA SER A 35 -18.54 -3.34 13.52
C SER A 35 -19.19 -4.18 14.62
N GLY A 36 -20.42 -4.65 14.38
CA GLY A 36 -21.20 -5.55 15.22
C GLY A 36 -22.66 -5.56 14.74
N GLY A 37 -23.56 -6.23 15.46
CA GLY A 37 -25.00 -6.17 15.19
C GLY A 37 -25.48 -7.00 14.00
N PHE A 38 -25.12 -6.62 12.77
CA PHE A 38 -25.59 -7.29 11.55
C PHE A 38 -24.54 -7.31 10.42
N SER A 39 -24.84 -8.05 9.35
CA SER A 39 -24.10 -8.13 8.08
C SER A 39 -25.11 -8.40 6.95
N LEU A 40 -24.72 -8.20 5.69
CA LEU A 40 -25.63 -8.45 4.56
C LEU A 40 -26.05 -9.92 4.46
N LEU A 41 -25.14 -10.87 4.67
CA LEU A 41 -25.49 -12.29 4.69
C LEU A 41 -26.48 -12.63 5.83
N GLY A 42 -26.39 -11.93 6.97
CA GLY A 42 -27.37 -12.04 8.06
C GLY A 42 -28.74 -11.45 7.68
N VAL A 43 -28.75 -10.30 7.01
CA VAL A 43 -29.98 -9.65 6.51
C VAL A 43 -30.69 -10.51 5.46
N TYR A 44 -29.92 -11.12 4.56
CA TYR A 44 -30.46 -12.06 3.57
C TYR A 44 -31.13 -13.26 4.23
N SER A 45 -30.44 -13.89 5.18
CA SER A 45 -30.88 -15.16 5.77
C SER A 45 -31.95 -15.03 6.87
N ASN A 46 -32.16 -13.85 7.45
CA ASN A 46 -33.06 -13.69 8.60
C ASN A 46 -33.78 -12.34 8.62
N ASP A 47 -35.11 -12.37 8.51
CA ASP A 47 -35.93 -11.15 8.47
C ASP A 47 -35.88 -10.34 9.78
N LYS A 48 -35.72 -10.99 10.95
CA LYS A 48 -35.52 -10.26 12.22
C LYS A 48 -34.21 -9.48 12.23
N VAL A 49 -33.18 -9.97 11.53
CA VAL A 49 -31.91 -9.24 11.36
C VAL A 49 -32.09 -8.10 10.35
N ALA A 50 -32.86 -8.32 9.29
CA ALA A 50 -33.24 -7.28 8.35
C ALA A 50 -33.98 -6.12 9.04
N ASP A 51 -34.98 -6.40 9.86
CA ASP A 51 -35.76 -5.38 10.59
C ASP A 51 -34.86 -4.56 11.53
N LYS A 52 -34.00 -5.23 12.31
CA LYS A 52 -33.03 -4.56 13.18
C LYS A 52 -32.04 -3.69 12.41
N ALA A 53 -31.60 -4.16 11.24
CA ALA A 53 -30.70 -3.39 10.38
C ALA A 53 -31.42 -2.15 9.83
N ARG A 54 -32.68 -2.29 9.38
CA ARG A 54 -33.52 -1.18 8.91
C ARG A 54 -33.69 -0.13 10.01
N GLU A 55 -34.15 -0.53 11.18
CA GLU A 55 -34.35 0.35 12.34
C GLU A 55 -33.07 1.13 12.68
N PHE A 56 -31.93 0.44 12.77
CA PHE A 56 -30.66 1.07 13.10
C PHE A 56 -30.20 2.08 12.04
N ILE A 57 -30.25 1.70 10.77
CA ILE A 57 -29.80 2.55 9.66
C ILE A 57 -30.69 3.79 9.54
N GLU A 58 -32.00 3.64 9.69
CA GLU A 58 -32.92 4.78 9.70
C GLU A 58 -32.68 5.71 10.89
N LEU A 59 -32.50 5.17 12.09
CA LEU A 59 -32.18 5.95 13.29
C LEU A 59 -30.90 6.77 13.09
N ALA A 60 -29.81 6.11 12.69
CA ALA A 60 -28.52 6.74 12.48
C ALA A 60 -28.60 7.87 11.43
N TYR A 61 -29.32 7.65 10.34
CA TYR A 61 -29.41 8.62 9.25
C TYR A 61 -30.44 9.72 9.49
N LYS A 62 -31.71 9.37 9.74
CA LYS A 62 -32.80 10.37 9.85
C LYS A 62 -32.62 11.29 11.06
N LYS A 63 -32.12 10.77 12.18
CA LYS A 63 -31.94 11.56 13.42
C LYS A 63 -30.56 12.22 13.51
N TYR A 64 -29.50 11.52 13.09
CA TYR A 64 -28.12 11.99 13.31
C TYR A 64 -27.35 12.30 12.02
N GLY A 65 -27.92 12.06 10.84
CA GLY A 65 -27.27 12.28 9.55
C GLY A 65 -26.04 11.40 9.32
N ILE A 66 -25.97 10.24 9.98
CA ILE A 66 -24.86 9.30 9.91
C ILE A 66 -25.19 8.20 8.88
N LYS A 67 -24.25 7.96 7.96
CA LYS A 67 -24.34 6.93 6.93
C LYS A 67 -23.67 5.64 7.38
N CYS A 68 -24.25 4.51 7.00
CA CYS A 68 -23.78 3.17 7.38
C CYS A 68 -23.07 2.48 6.22
N ILE A 69 -21.89 1.94 6.52
CA ILE A 69 -21.16 0.98 5.69
C ILE A 69 -21.36 -0.41 6.30
N VAL A 70 -21.97 -1.31 5.53
CA VAL A 70 -22.40 -2.63 6.04
C VAL A 70 -21.47 -3.74 5.52
N PRO A 71 -20.91 -4.60 6.38
CA PRO A 71 -20.07 -5.71 5.93
C PRO A 71 -20.89 -6.78 5.20
N LEU A 72 -20.31 -7.36 4.16
CA LEU A 72 -20.88 -8.51 3.46
C LEU A 72 -21.15 -9.66 4.44
N GLY A 73 -20.10 -10.11 5.13
CA GLY A 73 -20.14 -11.20 6.10
C GLY A 73 -19.12 -11.01 7.21
N ARG A 74 -19.10 -11.92 8.19
CA ARG A 74 -18.12 -11.93 9.28
C ARG A 74 -17.41 -13.28 9.33
N GLY A 75 -16.16 -13.27 9.74
CA GLY A 75 -15.36 -14.48 9.96
C GLY A 75 -14.67 -15.00 8.70
N LYS A 76 -13.95 -16.12 8.87
CA LYS A 76 -13.09 -16.71 7.84
C LYS A 76 -13.94 -17.50 6.83
N LYS A 77 -13.79 -17.18 5.55
CA LYS A 77 -14.47 -17.83 4.42
C LYS A 77 -13.79 -19.16 4.09
N ARG A 78 -14.55 -20.25 4.17
CA ARG A 78 -14.04 -21.61 3.96
C ARG A 78 -14.01 -22.02 2.50
N ARG A 79 -14.88 -21.52 1.62
CA ARG A 79 -14.78 -21.72 0.16
C ARG A 79 -13.98 -20.56 -0.43
N LEU A 80 -13.11 -20.84 -1.40
CA LEU A 80 -12.29 -19.81 -2.04
C LEU A 80 -13.10 -19.05 -3.10
N PHE A 81 -12.77 -17.78 -3.33
CA PHE A 81 -13.37 -16.91 -4.36
C PHE A 81 -13.18 -17.42 -5.80
N ILE A 82 -12.37 -18.47 -5.99
CA ILE A 82 -12.13 -19.14 -7.28
C ILE A 82 -13.30 -20.09 -7.63
N ASP A 83 -14.01 -20.59 -6.62
CA ASP A 83 -15.15 -21.49 -6.77
C ASP A 83 -16.37 -20.74 -7.35
N ARG A 84 -16.75 -21.09 -8.59
CA ARG A 84 -17.83 -20.42 -9.33
C ARG A 84 -19.19 -20.55 -8.66
N GLU A 85 -19.48 -21.68 -8.04
CA GLU A 85 -20.76 -21.88 -7.37
C GLU A 85 -20.83 -21.00 -6.12
N PHE A 86 -19.74 -20.94 -5.35
CA PHE A 86 -19.64 -20.02 -4.22
C PHE A 86 -19.84 -18.56 -4.64
N VAL A 87 -19.20 -18.12 -5.74
CA VAL A 87 -19.38 -16.76 -6.25
C VAL A 87 -20.84 -16.48 -6.62
N ARG A 88 -21.54 -17.44 -7.24
CA ARG A 88 -22.97 -17.32 -7.58
C ARG A 88 -23.82 -17.19 -6.33
N GLU A 89 -23.67 -18.09 -5.36
CA GLU A 89 -24.42 -18.05 -4.08
C GLU A 89 -24.23 -16.73 -3.35
N GLN A 90 -22.98 -16.23 -3.27
CA GLN A 90 -22.69 -14.94 -2.64
C GLN A 90 -23.30 -13.76 -3.41
N SER A 91 -23.32 -13.83 -4.75
CA SER A 91 -23.95 -12.83 -5.62
C SER A 91 -25.47 -12.76 -5.43
N GLU A 92 -26.12 -13.90 -5.26
CA GLU A 92 -27.55 -13.98 -4.97
C GLU A 92 -27.85 -13.43 -3.57
N ALA A 93 -27.07 -13.85 -2.56
CA ALA A 93 -27.25 -13.40 -1.18
C ALA A 93 -27.07 -11.89 -1.01
N ILE A 94 -26.03 -11.30 -1.63
CA ILE A 94 -25.79 -9.85 -1.56
C ILE A 94 -26.91 -9.06 -2.27
N ALA A 95 -27.38 -9.54 -3.43
CA ALA A 95 -28.49 -8.90 -4.15
C ALA A 95 -29.79 -8.95 -3.33
N GLY A 96 -30.12 -10.11 -2.74
CA GLY A 96 -31.29 -10.27 -1.87
C GLY A 96 -31.22 -9.40 -0.61
N ALA A 97 -30.04 -9.28 0.01
CA ALA A 97 -29.85 -8.38 1.16
C ALA A 97 -30.04 -6.90 0.77
N VAL A 98 -29.51 -6.50 -0.39
CA VAL A 98 -29.67 -5.13 -0.89
C VAL A 98 -31.13 -4.85 -1.22
N GLU A 99 -31.87 -5.79 -1.80
CA GLU A 99 -33.31 -5.63 -2.06
C GLU A 99 -34.08 -5.30 -0.77
N LYS A 100 -33.75 -5.97 0.35
CA LYS A 100 -34.38 -5.70 1.66
C LYS A 100 -34.02 -4.34 2.28
N LEU A 101 -32.94 -3.68 1.83
CA LEU A 101 -32.42 -2.44 2.43
C LEU A 101 -32.37 -1.25 1.45
N LYS A 102 -32.77 -1.43 0.19
CA LYS A 102 -32.52 -0.45 -0.89
C LYS A 102 -33.17 0.91 -0.67
N ASP A 103 -34.27 0.97 0.07
CA ASP A 103 -35.03 2.21 0.33
C ASP A 103 -34.39 3.07 1.43
N LEU A 104 -33.38 2.57 2.13
CA LEU A 104 -32.76 3.28 3.25
C LEU A 104 -31.66 4.23 2.77
N GLU A 105 -31.91 5.53 2.76
CA GLU A 105 -30.91 6.54 2.34
C GLU A 105 -29.59 6.46 3.15
N GLY A 106 -29.69 6.08 4.44
CA GLY A 106 -28.55 5.85 5.33
C GLY A 106 -27.67 4.66 4.95
N PHE A 107 -28.16 3.71 4.15
CA PHE A 107 -27.35 2.61 3.63
C PHE A 107 -26.49 3.15 2.48
N TYR A 108 -25.21 3.35 2.75
CA TYR A 108 -24.31 4.09 1.85
C TYR A 108 -23.42 3.17 1.01
N ALA A 109 -22.76 2.20 1.67
CA ALA A 109 -21.79 1.34 1.01
C ALA A 109 -21.80 -0.08 1.58
N ILE A 110 -21.32 -1.01 0.77
CA ILE A 110 -21.06 -2.39 1.15
C ILE A 110 -19.57 -2.56 1.35
N TYR A 111 -19.20 -3.01 2.54
CA TYR A 111 -17.85 -3.44 2.85
C TYR A 111 -17.68 -4.89 2.41
N LEU A 112 -17.15 -5.05 1.19
CA LEU A 112 -17.15 -6.33 0.47
C LEU A 112 -16.18 -7.33 1.09
N ASP A 113 -15.01 -6.86 1.50
CA ASP A 113 -13.98 -7.68 2.09
C ASP A 113 -12.97 -6.87 2.90
N ASP A 114 -12.33 -7.55 3.83
CA ASP A 114 -11.35 -7.01 4.77
C ASP A 114 -9.98 -7.63 4.47
N GLU A 115 -8.99 -6.78 4.21
CA GLU A 115 -7.57 -7.14 4.03
C GLU A 115 -7.32 -8.32 3.08
N PRO A 116 -7.63 -8.24 1.77
CA PRO A 116 -7.47 -9.37 0.84
C PRO A 116 -6.09 -10.03 0.93
N TYR A 117 -5.93 -11.32 1.27
CA TYR A 117 -6.91 -12.40 1.43
C TYR A 117 -7.07 -12.90 2.88
N LEU A 118 -6.84 -12.07 3.88
CA LEU A 118 -6.79 -12.44 5.30
C LEU A 118 -8.08 -13.13 5.80
N THR A 119 -9.24 -12.70 5.30
CA THR A 119 -10.53 -13.32 5.67
C THR A 119 -10.80 -14.64 4.96
N TRP A 120 -9.90 -15.13 4.12
CA TRP A 120 -10.04 -16.39 3.40
C TRP A 120 -9.15 -17.45 4.01
N ASP A 121 -9.60 -18.70 3.95
CA ASP A 121 -8.75 -19.85 4.22
C ASP A 121 -7.88 -20.18 3.00
N PHE A 122 -7.10 -19.18 2.60
CA PHE A 122 -6.26 -19.18 1.42
C PHE A 122 -4.85 -19.68 1.74
N SER A 123 -4.34 -20.59 0.91
CA SER A 123 -2.93 -20.95 0.84
C SER A 123 -2.61 -21.43 -0.57
N VAL A 124 -1.32 -21.39 -0.94
CA VAL A 124 -0.86 -21.87 -2.26
C VAL A 124 -1.15 -23.36 -2.41
N GLU A 125 -0.89 -24.14 -1.35
CA GLU A 125 -1.15 -25.58 -1.29
C GLU A 125 -2.63 -25.89 -1.50
N ARG A 126 -3.52 -25.10 -0.90
CA ARG A 126 -4.96 -25.29 -1.08
C ARG A 126 -5.40 -24.98 -2.52
N VAL A 127 -4.88 -23.92 -3.11
CA VAL A 127 -5.18 -23.60 -4.51
C VAL A 127 -4.69 -24.72 -5.44
N ARG A 128 -3.53 -25.32 -5.16
CA ARG A 128 -3.11 -26.55 -5.86
C ARG A 128 -4.15 -27.65 -5.63
N ASP A 129 -4.44 -28.01 -4.39
CA ASP A 129 -5.27 -29.18 -4.08
C ASP A 129 -6.68 -29.09 -4.68
N GLU A 130 -7.27 -27.89 -4.72
CA GLU A 130 -8.65 -27.68 -5.17
C GLU A 130 -8.76 -27.18 -6.62
N PHE A 131 -7.73 -26.52 -7.17
CA PHE A 131 -7.83 -25.76 -8.43
C PHE A 131 -6.64 -25.90 -9.38
N ASN A 132 -5.71 -26.84 -9.20
CA ASN A 132 -4.54 -26.97 -10.09
C ASN A 132 -4.93 -27.20 -11.56
N ASP A 133 -5.93 -28.04 -11.82
CA ASP A 133 -6.37 -28.33 -13.20
C ASP A 133 -6.98 -27.08 -13.87
N LEU A 134 -7.68 -26.25 -13.10
CA LEU A 134 -8.20 -24.97 -13.60
C LEU A 134 -7.06 -23.98 -13.85
N PHE A 135 -6.08 -23.92 -12.95
CA PHE A 135 -4.89 -23.08 -13.09
C PHE A 135 -4.09 -23.47 -14.34
N GLU A 136 -3.82 -24.77 -14.54
CA GLU A 136 -3.14 -25.30 -15.73
C GLU A 136 -3.92 -25.00 -17.00
N LYS A 137 -5.23 -25.26 -17.01
CA LYS A 137 -6.08 -24.95 -18.17
C LYS A 137 -6.05 -23.47 -18.55
N GLU A 138 -6.05 -22.56 -17.58
CA GLU A 138 -6.14 -21.12 -17.83
C GLU A 138 -4.79 -20.41 -18.00
N THR A 139 -3.68 -21.04 -17.63
CA THR A 139 -2.35 -20.40 -17.65
C THR A 139 -1.29 -21.18 -18.42
N GLY A 140 -1.49 -22.47 -18.65
CA GLY A 140 -0.48 -23.38 -19.20
C GLY A 140 0.59 -23.81 -18.20
N TYR A 141 0.51 -23.38 -16.94
CA TYR A 141 1.45 -23.74 -15.87
C TYR A 141 0.77 -24.64 -14.84
N ARG A 142 1.52 -25.58 -14.27
CA ARG A 142 1.00 -26.49 -13.24
C ARG A 142 1.82 -26.36 -11.96
N LEU A 143 1.14 -26.32 -10.81
CA LEU A 143 1.80 -26.35 -9.50
C LEU A 143 2.30 -27.78 -9.22
N PRO A 144 3.42 -27.96 -8.48
CA PRO A 144 3.92 -29.29 -8.12
C PRO A 144 2.84 -30.13 -7.43
N ASP A 145 2.57 -31.34 -7.95
CA ASP A 145 1.45 -32.17 -7.50
C ASP A 145 1.54 -32.59 -6.03
N GLU A 146 2.75 -32.74 -5.48
CA GLU A 146 2.96 -33.20 -4.10
C GLU A 146 3.93 -32.33 -3.28
N GLY A 147 3.70 -32.33 -1.96
CA GLY A 147 4.57 -31.68 -0.97
C GLY A 147 4.37 -30.17 -0.89
N ARG A 148 5.43 -29.43 -0.57
CA ARG A 148 5.38 -27.95 -0.50
C ARG A 148 5.46 -27.36 -1.89
N VAL A 149 4.60 -26.40 -2.21
CA VAL A 149 4.66 -25.70 -3.52
C VAL A 149 5.79 -24.68 -3.51
N LYS A 150 5.86 -23.86 -2.45
CA LYS A 150 6.88 -22.82 -2.32
C LYS A 150 8.28 -23.41 -2.27
N GLY A 151 9.16 -22.90 -3.13
CA GLY A 151 10.53 -23.38 -3.28
C GLY A 151 10.69 -24.60 -4.19
N ARG A 152 9.59 -25.13 -4.76
CA ARG A 152 9.61 -26.20 -5.77
C ARG A 152 9.11 -25.77 -7.15
N TRP A 153 8.28 -24.73 -7.21
CA TRP A 153 7.93 -24.11 -8.49
C TRP A 153 9.11 -23.31 -9.07
N ASP A 154 9.10 -23.10 -10.38
CA ASP A 154 9.97 -22.12 -11.01
C ASP A 154 9.40 -20.69 -10.91
N TYR A 155 10.18 -19.73 -11.37
CA TYR A 155 9.83 -18.32 -11.35
C TYR A 155 8.58 -17.99 -12.19
N GLU A 156 8.48 -18.55 -13.40
CA GLU A 156 7.37 -18.26 -14.31
C GLU A 156 6.05 -18.76 -13.74
N THR A 157 6.06 -19.98 -13.20
CA THR A 157 4.92 -20.60 -12.52
C THR A 157 4.48 -19.78 -11.30
N ALA A 158 5.43 -19.31 -10.48
CA ALA A 158 5.13 -18.48 -9.31
C ALA A 158 4.49 -17.13 -9.71
N LEU A 159 4.99 -16.48 -10.76
CA LEU A 159 4.40 -15.25 -11.28
C LEU A 159 3.02 -15.48 -11.89
N ALA A 160 2.86 -16.55 -12.68
CA ALA A 160 1.60 -16.92 -13.30
C ALA A 160 0.54 -17.17 -12.23
N PHE A 161 0.89 -17.89 -11.16
CA PHE A 161 0.05 -18.10 -9.99
C PHE A 161 -0.42 -16.78 -9.38
N CYS A 162 0.51 -15.87 -9.07
CA CYS A 162 0.15 -14.60 -8.43
C CYS A 162 -0.80 -13.75 -9.29
N LYS A 163 -0.52 -13.65 -10.60
CA LYS A 163 -1.38 -12.94 -11.55
C LYS A 163 -2.75 -13.59 -11.70
N TRP A 164 -2.79 -14.92 -11.76
CA TRP A 164 -4.02 -15.69 -11.91
C TRP A 164 -4.93 -15.57 -10.69
N VAL A 165 -4.40 -15.74 -9.48
CA VAL A 165 -5.17 -15.59 -8.24
C VAL A 165 -5.69 -14.16 -8.10
N GLY A 166 -4.85 -13.15 -8.33
CA GLY A 166 -5.26 -11.74 -8.33
C GLY A 166 -6.42 -11.47 -9.29
N ARG A 167 -6.35 -12.00 -10.52
CA ARG A 167 -7.42 -11.90 -11.52
C ARG A 167 -8.71 -12.57 -11.03
N LYS A 168 -8.63 -13.78 -10.46
CA LYS A 168 -9.81 -14.51 -9.93
C LYS A 168 -10.52 -13.75 -8.83
N TYR A 169 -9.77 -13.05 -7.98
CA TYR A 169 -10.37 -12.21 -6.96
C TYR A 169 -11.10 -11.00 -7.54
N VAL A 170 -10.51 -10.34 -8.54
CA VAL A 170 -11.17 -9.23 -9.25
C VAL A 170 -12.44 -9.71 -9.96
N GLU A 171 -12.43 -10.91 -10.56
CA GLU A 171 -13.63 -11.55 -11.14
C GLU A 171 -14.72 -11.75 -10.09
N TYR A 172 -14.38 -12.27 -8.91
CA TYR A 172 -15.29 -12.42 -7.78
C TYR A 172 -15.92 -11.08 -7.35
N LEU A 173 -15.11 -10.05 -7.12
CA LEU A 173 -15.62 -8.72 -6.73
C LEU A 173 -16.56 -8.16 -7.79
N ARG A 174 -16.20 -8.29 -9.08
CA ARG A 174 -17.01 -7.80 -10.19
C ARG A 174 -18.36 -8.51 -10.26
N ALA A 175 -18.41 -9.82 -9.99
CA ALA A 175 -19.65 -10.58 -9.95
C ALA A 175 -20.59 -10.08 -8.84
N LEU A 176 -20.08 -9.93 -7.61
CA LEU A 176 -20.86 -9.40 -6.49
C LEU A 176 -21.39 -7.99 -6.79
N ILE A 177 -20.51 -7.10 -7.26
CA ILE A 177 -20.85 -5.71 -7.54
C ILE A 177 -21.91 -5.63 -8.62
N THR A 178 -21.75 -6.38 -9.70
CA THR A 178 -22.73 -6.43 -10.78
C THR A 178 -24.09 -6.91 -10.27
N ALA A 179 -24.11 -7.91 -9.39
CA ALA A 179 -25.36 -8.48 -8.86
C ALA A 179 -26.16 -7.44 -8.07
N TYR A 180 -25.55 -6.76 -7.08
CA TYR A 180 -26.31 -5.82 -6.27
C TYR A 180 -26.53 -4.46 -6.95
N LYS A 181 -25.64 -4.03 -7.86
CA LYS A 181 -25.80 -2.76 -8.60
C LYS A 181 -27.00 -2.81 -9.55
N LYS A 182 -27.39 -3.98 -10.04
CA LYS A 182 -28.64 -4.16 -10.81
C LYS A 182 -29.88 -3.81 -9.98
N ILE A 183 -29.82 -4.05 -8.67
CA ILE A 183 -30.91 -3.77 -7.74
C ILE A 183 -30.90 -2.31 -7.30
N CYS A 184 -29.75 -1.81 -6.85
CA CYS A 184 -29.62 -0.46 -6.32
C CYS A 184 -28.26 0.17 -6.71
N PRO A 185 -28.18 0.88 -7.85
CA PRO A 185 -26.92 1.43 -8.36
C PRO A 185 -26.22 2.42 -7.42
N ARG A 186 -26.98 3.12 -6.55
CA ARG A 186 -26.45 4.17 -5.66
C ARG A 186 -25.50 3.63 -4.60
N ILE A 187 -25.70 2.38 -4.15
CA ILE A 187 -24.93 1.77 -3.05
C ILE A 187 -23.48 1.57 -3.50
N LYS A 188 -22.52 2.10 -2.76
CA LYS A 188 -21.09 2.04 -3.13
C LYS A 188 -20.46 0.70 -2.76
N SER A 189 -19.49 0.22 -3.56
CA SER A 189 -18.58 -0.87 -3.17
C SER A 189 -17.35 -0.32 -2.45
N LEU A 190 -16.94 -1.00 -1.38
CA LEU A 190 -15.74 -0.67 -0.62
C LEU A 190 -14.93 -1.94 -0.33
N ILE A 191 -13.62 -1.85 -0.55
CA ILE A 191 -12.62 -2.85 -0.13
C ILE A 191 -11.61 -2.18 0.78
N ASN A 192 -11.22 -2.88 1.84
CA ASN A 192 -10.15 -2.47 2.73
C ASN A 192 -8.85 -3.18 2.41
N PHE A 193 -7.80 -2.43 2.11
CA PHE A 193 -6.46 -2.97 1.97
C PHE A 193 -5.70 -2.94 3.30
N TYR A 194 -4.65 -3.74 3.39
CA TYR A 194 -3.57 -3.61 4.37
C TYR A 194 -2.21 -3.71 3.65
N LEU A 195 -1.10 -3.58 4.38
CA LEU A 195 0.25 -3.48 3.77
C LEU A 195 0.56 -4.60 2.76
N PRO A 196 0.40 -5.91 3.08
CA PRO A 196 0.57 -6.99 2.12
C PRO A 196 -0.40 -6.97 0.93
N SER A 197 -1.58 -6.36 1.04
CA SER A 197 -2.46 -6.23 -0.13
C SER A 197 -1.97 -5.16 -1.10
N ILE A 198 -1.46 -4.02 -0.61
CA ILE A 198 -0.98 -2.93 -1.50
C ILE A 198 0.42 -3.22 -2.07
N LEU A 199 1.19 -4.04 -1.37
CA LEU A 199 2.54 -4.51 -1.73
C LEU A 199 2.54 -6.04 -1.76
N PRO A 200 2.02 -6.65 -2.85
CA PRO A 200 1.65 -8.05 -2.92
C PRO A 200 2.83 -8.99 -2.76
N SER A 201 2.52 -10.20 -2.31
CA SER A 201 3.45 -11.32 -2.20
C SER A 201 2.78 -12.61 -2.66
N VAL A 202 3.50 -13.72 -2.68
CA VAL A 202 2.90 -15.04 -2.94
C VAL A 202 1.80 -15.40 -1.93
N ASP A 203 1.92 -14.92 -0.69
CA ASP A 203 0.95 -15.16 0.38
C ASP A 203 -0.27 -14.21 0.29
N ALA A 204 -0.11 -13.09 -0.39
CA ALA A 204 -1.17 -12.13 -0.68
C ALA A 204 -1.06 -11.66 -2.14
N PRO A 205 -1.39 -12.53 -3.13
CA PRO A 205 -1.23 -12.23 -4.55
C PRO A 205 -2.37 -11.33 -5.04
N VAL A 206 -2.31 -10.06 -4.65
CA VAL A 206 -3.38 -9.07 -4.87
C VAL A 206 -3.14 -8.30 -6.18
N ASP A 207 -4.16 -8.28 -7.05
CA ASP A 207 -4.20 -7.34 -8.18
C ASP A 207 -4.76 -6.00 -7.72
N VAL A 208 -3.87 -5.16 -7.17
CA VAL A 208 -4.23 -3.87 -6.58
C VAL A 208 -4.94 -2.96 -7.57
N HIS A 209 -4.42 -2.88 -8.80
CA HIS A 209 -5.00 -2.02 -9.84
C HIS A 209 -6.36 -2.55 -10.32
N GLY A 210 -6.50 -3.87 -10.53
CA GLY A 210 -7.77 -4.47 -10.91
C GLY A 210 -8.87 -4.29 -9.85
N ILE A 211 -8.52 -4.39 -8.56
CA ILE A 211 -9.44 -4.08 -7.46
C ILE A 211 -9.82 -2.61 -7.48
N ILE A 212 -8.82 -1.71 -7.54
CA ILE A 212 -9.04 -0.26 -7.57
C ILE A 212 -9.99 0.13 -8.70
N GLU A 213 -9.84 -0.45 -9.89
CA GLU A 213 -10.71 -0.17 -11.04
C GLU A 213 -12.14 -0.67 -10.82
N THR A 214 -12.31 -1.76 -10.08
CA THR A 214 -13.60 -2.46 -9.91
C THR A 214 -14.49 -1.84 -8.82
N VAL A 215 -13.94 -1.31 -7.72
CA VAL A 215 -14.73 -0.81 -6.58
C VAL A 215 -14.98 0.69 -6.62
N ASP A 216 -16.00 1.21 -5.94
CA ASP A 216 -16.28 2.66 -5.89
C ASP A 216 -15.36 3.40 -4.91
N LEU A 217 -15.03 2.78 -3.79
CA LEU A 217 -14.30 3.36 -2.66
C LEU A 217 -13.14 2.44 -2.27
N ILE A 218 -12.03 3.06 -1.85
CA ILE A 218 -10.88 2.33 -1.30
C ILE A 218 -10.75 2.71 0.16
N SER A 219 -10.63 1.72 1.04
CA SER A 219 -10.12 1.95 2.37
C SER A 219 -8.80 1.22 2.59
N HIS A 220 -8.09 1.63 3.62
CA HIS A 220 -6.85 0.99 4.00
C HIS A 220 -6.63 1.05 5.50
N ASP A 221 -6.35 -0.12 6.07
CA ASP A 221 -6.04 -0.30 7.47
C ASP A 221 -4.53 -0.29 7.74
N ILE A 222 -4.15 0.58 8.67
CA ILE A 222 -2.76 0.89 8.99
C ILE A 222 -2.52 0.60 10.46
N TYR A 223 -1.52 -0.23 10.75
CA TYR A 223 -1.08 -0.57 12.11
C TYR A 223 0.32 -0.01 12.40
N PRO A 224 0.50 1.31 12.63
CA PRO A 224 1.84 1.91 12.72
C PRO A 224 2.63 1.37 13.92
N GLY A 225 1.94 1.16 15.06
CA GLY A 225 2.57 0.63 16.27
C GLY A 225 3.12 -0.79 16.11
N TRP A 226 2.54 -1.61 15.21
CA TRP A 226 3.03 -2.96 14.94
C TRP A 226 4.34 -2.89 14.14
N HIS A 227 4.42 -1.98 13.18
CA HIS A 227 5.63 -1.75 12.40
C HIS A 227 6.76 -1.13 13.24
N TYR A 228 6.43 -0.27 14.21
CA TYR A 228 7.40 0.33 15.12
C TYR A 228 8.18 -0.71 15.94
N TYR A 229 7.51 -1.80 16.35
CA TYR A 229 8.14 -2.88 17.10
C TYR A 229 9.32 -3.53 16.35
N TYR A 230 9.25 -3.59 15.01
CA TYR A 230 10.29 -4.19 14.19
C TYR A 230 11.36 -3.20 13.74
N CYS A 231 11.03 -1.91 13.59
CA CYS A 231 11.99 -0.89 13.19
C CYS A 231 11.46 0.53 13.43
N SER A 232 12.20 1.35 14.19
CA SER A 232 11.87 2.76 14.45
C SER A 232 11.81 3.62 13.19
N SER A 233 12.52 3.24 12.11
CA SER A 233 12.44 3.94 10.81
C SER A 233 11.07 3.81 10.13
N LEU A 234 10.18 2.94 10.62
CA LEU A 234 8.81 2.73 10.11
C LEU A 234 7.75 3.55 10.87
N GLU A 235 8.13 4.59 11.60
CA GLU A 235 7.16 5.50 12.24
C GLU A 235 6.24 6.21 11.22
N ASN A 236 6.68 6.32 9.97
CA ASN A 236 5.99 7.06 8.90
C ASN A 236 5.12 6.17 7.99
N MET A 237 4.70 4.99 8.48
CA MET A 237 3.89 4.06 7.69
C MET A 237 2.52 4.62 7.30
N VAL A 238 1.94 5.52 8.10
CA VAL A 238 0.68 6.19 7.74
C VAL A 238 0.86 7.05 6.48
N ALA A 239 1.90 7.89 6.49
CA ALA A 239 2.25 8.73 5.35
C ALA A 239 2.57 7.88 4.11
N PHE A 240 3.43 6.87 4.26
CA PHE A 240 3.83 5.99 3.17
C PHE A 240 2.63 5.30 2.50
N GLN A 241 1.81 4.58 3.26
CA GLN A 241 0.75 3.77 2.66
C GLN A 241 -0.38 4.63 2.11
N THR A 242 -0.72 5.73 2.79
CA THR A 242 -1.73 6.69 2.30
C THR A 242 -1.26 7.34 1.00
N LYS A 243 -0.01 7.82 0.95
CA LYS A 243 0.55 8.45 -0.25
C LYS A 243 0.66 7.44 -1.40
N PHE A 244 1.12 6.23 -1.12
CA PHE A 244 1.20 5.15 -2.11
C PHE A 244 -0.15 4.89 -2.76
N LEU A 245 -1.18 4.59 -1.96
CA LEU A 245 -2.53 4.35 -2.48
C LEU A 245 -3.13 5.55 -3.21
N ARG A 246 -2.91 6.77 -2.70
CA ARG A 246 -3.37 7.99 -3.35
C ARG A 246 -2.76 8.17 -4.73
N CYS A 247 -1.50 7.81 -4.92
CA CYS A 247 -0.89 7.83 -6.25
C CYS A 247 -1.45 6.78 -7.21
N LEU A 248 -2.10 5.71 -6.71
CA LEU A 248 -2.71 4.67 -7.56
C LEU A 248 -4.15 4.98 -7.98
N THR A 249 -4.83 5.94 -7.34
CA THR A 249 -6.25 6.18 -7.56
C THR A 249 -6.73 7.60 -7.26
N ASP A 250 -7.67 8.09 -8.06
CA ASP A 250 -8.41 9.31 -7.79
C ASP A 250 -9.74 9.05 -7.04
N LYS A 251 -10.11 7.78 -6.83
CA LYS A 251 -11.32 7.42 -6.08
C LYS A 251 -11.23 7.87 -4.61
N PRO A 252 -12.34 8.04 -3.89
CA PRO A 252 -12.31 8.38 -2.47
C PRO A 252 -11.48 7.37 -1.67
N LEU A 253 -10.50 7.85 -0.91
CA LEU A 253 -9.63 7.02 -0.05
C LEU A 253 -9.93 7.25 1.42
N TRP A 254 -10.13 6.13 2.11
CA TRP A 254 -10.47 6.05 3.52
C TRP A 254 -9.30 5.45 4.30
N THR A 255 -8.65 6.24 5.15
CA THR A 255 -7.57 5.75 6.00
C THR A 255 -8.11 5.36 7.36
N ILE A 256 -7.97 4.08 7.71
CA ILE A 256 -8.35 3.53 9.01
C ILE A 256 -7.10 3.55 9.90
N LEU A 257 -7.23 4.19 11.06
CA LEU A 257 -6.16 4.36 12.03
C LEU A 257 -6.48 3.61 13.33
N GLN A 258 -5.41 3.13 13.97
CA GLN A 258 -5.46 2.28 15.15
C GLN A 258 -5.16 3.11 16.40
N GLY A 259 -6.10 3.94 16.85
CA GLY A 259 -5.89 4.78 18.04
C GLY A 259 -6.06 4.05 19.39
N HIS A 260 -6.24 2.73 19.36
CA HIS A 260 -6.46 1.85 20.52
C HIS A 260 -5.23 0.99 20.78
N ARG A 261 -5.23 0.18 21.84
CA ARG A 261 -4.09 -0.71 22.13
C ARG A 261 -4.13 -1.84 21.11
N ILE A 262 -3.07 -2.01 20.33
CA ILE A 262 -3.00 -3.01 19.26
C ILE A 262 -2.32 -4.30 19.75
N MET A 263 -2.24 -5.30 18.87
CA MET A 263 -1.52 -6.56 19.13
C MET A 263 -0.10 -6.30 19.67
N LEU A 264 0.40 -7.20 20.52
CA LEU A 264 1.66 -7.06 21.29
C LEU A 264 1.64 -6.00 22.41
N GLY A 265 0.47 -5.39 22.68
CA GLY A 265 0.29 -4.48 23.81
C GLY A 265 0.75 -3.04 23.55
N TYR A 266 1.15 -2.71 22.32
CA TYR A 266 1.48 -1.33 21.97
C TYR A 266 0.24 -0.45 22.09
N ALA A 267 0.33 0.62 22.89
CA ALA A 267 -0.69 1.64 23.01
C ALA A 267 -0.15 2.96 22.45
N PRO A 268 -0.80 3.56 21.44
CA PRO A 268 -0.37 4.84 20.91
C PRO A 268 -0.53 5.96 21.94
N THR A 269 0.41 6.90 21.95
CA THR A 269 0.28 8.15 22.71
C THR A 269 -0.76 9.07 22.08
N LEU A 270 -1.24 10.05 22.83
CA LEU A 270 -2.19 11.05 22.31
C LEU A 270 -1.58 11.87 21.15
N GLU A 271 -0.28 12.13 21.22
CA GLU A 271 0.49 12.81 20.17
C GLU A 271 0.57 11.95 18.90
N GLN A 272 0.75 10.63 19.04
CA GLN A 272 0.78 9.70 17.90
C GLN A 272 -0.58 9.61 17.21
N ILE A 273 -1.68 9.55 17.97
CA ILE A 273 -3.04 9.57 17.43
C ILE A 273 -3.24 10.81 16.55
N GLU A 274 -2.82 11.98 17.02
CA GLU A 274 -2.91 13.22 16.26
C GLU A 274 -1.99 13.23 15.03
N LYS A 275 -0.70 12.89 15.22
CA LYS A 275 0.29 12.82 14.13
C LYS A 275 -0.18 11.92 13.00
N TRP A 276 -0.68 10.73 13.30
CA TRP A 276 -1.13 9.78 12.29
C TRP A 276 -2.32 10.30 11.49
N ALA A 277 -3.28 10.96 12.13
CA ALA A 277 -4.40 11.57 11.40
C ALA A 277 -3.91 12.69 10.47
N LEU A 278 -2.98 13.53 10.93
CA LEU A 278 -2.39 14.60 10.10
C LEU A 278 -1.58 14.02 8.94
N ASP A 279 -0.75 13.00 9.17
CA ASP A 279 0.01 12.30 8.13
C ASP A 279 -0.94 11.75 7.04
N ALA A 280 -2.09 11.18 7.43
CA ALA A 280 -3.10 10.67 6.49
C ALA A 280 -3.73 11.80 5.65
N VAL A 281 -4.08 12.93 6.27
CA VAL A 281 -4.63 14.09 5.56
C VAL A 281 -3.60 14.69 4.61
N GLU A 282 -2.38 14.92 5.07
CA GLU A 282 -1.28 15.49 4.28
C GLU A 282 -0.91 14.63 3.07
N CYS A 283 -1.02 13.31 3.21
CA CYS A 283 -0.75 12.34 2.14
C CYS A 283 -1.95 12.07 1.22
N GLY A 284 -3.06 12.80 1.41
CA GLY A 284 -4.17 12.85 0.46
C GLY A 284 -5.31 11.88 0.73
N SER A 285 -5.51 11.47 1.98
CA SER A 285 -6.75 10.79 2.39
C SER A 285 -7.96 11.72 2.22
N ASP A 286 -9.10 11.15 1.88
CA ASP A 286 -10.39 11.87 1.80
C ASP A 286 -11.21 11.68 3.08
N TYR A 287 -11.03 10.53 3.73
CA TYR A 287 -11.73 10.14 4.94
C TYR A 287 -10.72 9.56 5.91
N VAL A 288 -10.72 10.02 7.16
CA VAL A 288 -9.88 9.45 8.21
C VAL A 288 -10.74 9.01 9.37
N GLY A 289 -10.54 7.78 9.81
CA GLY A 289 -11.37 7.19 10.83
C GLY A 289 -10.66 6.15 11.66
N TRP A 290 -11.38 5.67 12.66
CA TRP A 290 -10.78 4.92 13.76
C TRP A 290 -11.36 3.51 13.83
N TYR A 291 -10.47 2.52 13.85
CA TYR A 291 -10.79 1.28 14.55
C TYR A 291 -10.54 1.53 16.04
N ALA A 292 -11.54 1.28 16.88
CA ALA A 292 -11.55 1.74 18.27
C ALA A 292 -11.92 0.60 19.22
N ALA A 293 -11.26 -0.55 19.14
CA ALA A 293 -11.48 -1.68 20.04
C ALA A 293 -10.14 -2.14 20.62
N GLU A 294 -9.98 -2.02 21.94
CA GLU A 294 -8.75 -2.42 22.63
C GLU A 294 -8.43 -3.88 22.32
N HIS A 295 -7.31 -4.13 21.63
CA HIS A 295 -6.81 -5.48 21.45
C HIS A 295 -6.39 -6.05 22.80
N ASP A 296 -6.69 -7.33 22.90
CA ASP A 296 -6.85 -8.04 24.13
C ASP A 296 -6.54 -9.52 23.78
N TYR A 297 -5.32 -9.74 23.30
CA TYR A 297 -4.87 -11.05 22.90
C TYR A 297 -3.49 -11.29 23.52
N LEU A 298 -3.40 -12.34 24.33
CA LEU A 298 -2.16 -12.77 24.96
C LEU A 298 -1.33 -13.55 23.94
N MET A 299 -0.64 -12.81 23.08
CA MET A 299 0.13 -13.35 21.94
C MET A 299 1.05 -14.51 22.31
N GLY A 300 1.77 -14.43 23.44
CA GLY A 300 2.74 -15.44 23.85
C GLY A 300 2.15 -16.82 24.12
N VAL A 301 0.84 -16.89 24.44
CA VAL A 301 0.11 -18.14 24.69
C VAL A 301 -1.06 -18.34 23.73
N ALA A 302 -1.21 -17.47 22.74
CA ALA A 302 -2.28 -17.48 21.75
C ALA A 302 -3.71 -17.49 22.36
N VAL A 303 -3.91 -16.80 23.50
CA VAL A 303 -5.20 -16.76 24.20
C VAL A 303 -5.91 -15.42 23.97
N PRO A 304 -7.14 -15.42 23.42
CA PRO A 304 -7.98 -14.23 23.41
C PRO A 304 -8.48 -13.93 24.82
N ILE A 305 -8.48 -12.65 25.21
CA ILE A 305 -9.24 -12.16 26.36
C ILE A 305 -10.50 -11.46 25.82
N LYS A 306 -11.18 -10.62 26.62
CA LYS A 306 -12.40 -9.91 26.19
C LYS A 306 -12.12 -8.47 25.76
N ALA A 307 -12.39 -8.17 24.48
CA ALA A 307 -12.03 -6.88 23.89
C ALA A 307 -13.00 -5.83 24.37
N GLU A 308 -12.49 -4.74 24.92
CA GLU A 308 -13.31 -3.61 25.31
C GLU A 308 -13.31 -2.55 24.21
N TYR A 309 -14.47 -1.95 23.98
CA TYR A 309 -14.56 -0.77 23.12
C TYR A 309 -13.70 0.34 23.73
N THR A 310 -12.85 1.01 22.94
CA THR A 310 -11.86 1.98 23.45
C THR A 310 -12.47 3.09 24.28
N LYS A 311 -13.71 3.49 23.96
CA LYS A 311 -14.50 4.42 24.77
C LYS A 311 -14.54 4.05 26.26
N TYR A 312 -14.65 2.75 26.58
CA TYR A 312 -14.71 2.26 27.95
C TYR A 312 -13.35 1.79 28.46
N GLY A 313 -12.58 1.10 27.61
CA GLY A 313 -11.27 0.55 28.00
C GLY A 313 -10.18 1.61 28.15
N CYS A 314 -10.26 2.73 27.42
CA CYS A 314 -9.35 3.87 27.54
C CYS A 314 -10.00 5.19 27.08
N PRO A 315 -10.80 5.83 27.94
CA PRO A 315 -11.55 7.04 27.61
C PRO A 315 -10.69 8.22 27.11
N GLU A 316 -9.44 8.32 27.58
CA GLU A 316 -8.50 9.38 27.17
C GLU A 316 -8.16 9.30 25.68
N ARG A 317 -7.87 8.10 25.17
CA ARG A 317 -7.59 7.88 23.74
C ARG A 317 -8.85 8.07 22.90
N TRP A 318 -10.01 7.62 23.38
CA TRP A 318 -11.29 7.87 22.73
C TRP A 318 -11.57 9.37 22.58
N LYS A 319 -11.42 10.16 23.65
CA LYS A 319 -11.59 11.62 23.61
C LYS A 319 -10.63 12.25 22.61
N LYS A 320 -9.37 11.80 22.56
CA LYS A 320 -8.40 12.32 21.58
C LYS A 320 -8.79 11.97 20.14
N MET A 321 -9.26 10.75 19.86
CA MET A 321 -9.78 10.39 18.54
C MET A 321 -10.93 11.32 18.11
N LEU A 322 -11.87 11.61 19.02
CA LEU A 322 -13.00 12.50 18.76
C LEU A 322 -12.56 13.95 18.51
N GLU A 323 -11.65 14.48 19.32
CA GLU A 323 -11.04 15.81 19.15
C GLU A 323 -10.36 15.93 17.78
N VAL A 324 -9.52 14.95 17.44
CA VAL A 324 -8.78 14.92 16.18
C VAL A 324 -9.74 14.79 14.99
N SER A 325 -10.81 13.97 15.11
CA SER A 325 -11.84 13.84 14.07
C SER A 325 -12.49 15.19 13.77
N LYS A 326 -12.83 15.96 14.80
CA LYS A 326 -13.37 17.32 14.63
C LYS A 326 -12.35 18.22 13.93
N LYS A 327 -11.10 18.24 14.41
CA LYS A 327 -10.00 19.04 13.84
C LYS A 327 -9.79 18.77 12.35
N ILE A 328 -9.67 17.51 11.95
CA ILE A 328 -9.37 17.18 10.55
C ILE A 328 -10.53 17.51 9.61
N THR A 329 -11.78 17.43 10.07
CA THR A 329 -12.95 17.76 9.24
C THR A 329 -13.06 19.24 8.89
N GLU A 330 -12.30 20.10 9.58
CA GLU A 330 -12.18 21.52 9.29
C GLU A 330 -11.05 21.82 8.28
N MET A 331 -10.18 20.84 8.00
CA MET A 331 -9.07 20.99 7.06
C MET A 331 -9.53 20.87 5.60
N GLU A 332 -8.80 21.54 4.72
CA GLU A 332 -8.96 21.40 3.28
C GLU A 332 -8.07 20.28 2.74
N LYS A 333 -8.57 19.56 1.73
CA LYS A 333 -7.78 18.55 1.03
C LYS A 333 -6.59 19.21 0.31
N LYS A 334 -5.39 18.69 0.58
CA LYS A 334 -4.16 19.11 -0.11
C LYS A 334 -4.18 18.60 -1.57
N THR A 335 -3.83 19.47 -2.51
CA THR A 335 -3.77 19.15 -3.96
C THR A 335 -2.36 19.31 -4.53
N SER A 336 -1.31 19.07 -3.73
CA SER A 336 0.05 19.31 -4.19
C SER A 336 0.45 18.36 -5.33
N LYS A 337 1.24 18.90 -6.27
CA LYS A 337 1.81 18.14 -7.39
C LYS A 337 3.29 17.95 -7.10
N ALA A 338 3.71 16.70 -6.88
CA ALA A 338 5.12 16.40 -6.70
C ALA A 338 5.86 16.47 -8.04
N GLU A 339 7.03 17.11 -8.07
CA GLU A 339 7.94 17.08 -9.23
C GLU A 339 8.89 15.87 -9.20
N VAL A 340 8.91 15.13 -8.09
CA VAL A 340 9.75 13.96 -7.86
C VAL A 340 8.86 12.75 -7.72
N ALA A 341 9.29 11.63 -8.30
CA ALA A 341 8.60 10.36 -8.13
C ALA A 341 9.54 9.23 -7.74
N ILE A 342 8.97 8.23 -7.07
CA ILE A 342 9.58 6.93 -6.84
C ILE A 342 8.88 5.93 -7.77
N PHE A 343 9.65 5.28 -8.62
CA PHE A 343 9.16 4.16 -9.41
C PHE A 343 9.08 2.91 -8.54
N ALA A 344 7.87 2.40 -8.33
CA ALA A 344 7.57 1.21 -7.54
C ALA A 344 7.19 0.07 -8.49
N SER A 345 8.15 -0.84 -8.73
CA SER A 345 7.89 -2.00 -9.59
C SER A 345 7.20 -3.11 -8.80
N TYR A 346 6.01 -3.51 -9.22
CA TYR A 346 5.30 -4.67 -8.66
C TYR A 346 6.04 -5.98 -8.90
N ASP A 347 6.70 -6.13 -10.05
CA ASP A 347 7.51 -7.33 -10.34
C ASP A 347 8.72 -7.41 -9.38
N SER A 348 9.33 -6.27 -9.04
CA SER A 348 10.39 -6.18 -8.02
C SER A 348 9.88 -6.40 -6.59
N ILE A 349 8.73 -5.82 -6.23
CA ILE A 349 8.10 -6.03 -4.91
C ILE A 349 7.82 -7.50 -4.69
N LEU A 350 7.25 -8.19 -5.68
CA LEU A 350 6.89 -9.60 -5.58
C LEU A 350 8.13 -10.51 -5.43
N THR A 351 9.24 -10.14 -6.08
CA THR A 351 10.44 -10.98 -6.15
C THR A 351 11.46 -10.70 -5.05
N HIS A 352 11.60 -9.44 -4.62
CA HIS A 352 12.65 -9.02 -3.69
C HIS A 352 12.10 -8.33 -2.43
N GLY A 353 10.77 -8.23 -2.31
CA GLY A 353 10.09 -7.61 -1.17
C GLY A 353 10.01 -6.09 -1.25
N HIS A 354 9.16 -5.51 -0.40
CA HIS A 354 8.80 -4.08 -0.45
C HIS A 354 9.57 -3.16 0.51
N ARG A 355 10.33 -3.70 1.49
CA ARG A 355 11.00 -2.88 2.50
C ARG A 355 11.92 -1.80 1.91
N PRO A 356 12.72 -2.07 0.87
CA PRO A 356 13.56 -1.04 0.25
C PRO A 356 12.78 0.16 -0.31
N LEU A 357 11.57 -0.07 -0.83
CA LEU A 357 10.69 0.99 -1.31
C LEU A 357 10.25 1.93 -0.18
N ILE A 358 9.93 1.36 0.99
CA ILE A 358 9.57 2.16 2.18
C ILE A 358 10.76 3.03 2.61
N TYR A 359 11.98 2.48 2.63
CA TYR A 359 13.16 3.25 3.00
C TYR A 359 13.46 4.38 2.02
N ALA A 360 13.26 4.16 0.71
CA ALA A 360 13.36 5.22 -0.29
C ALA A 360 12.36 6.35 0.00
N PHE A 361 11.11 6.00 0.29
CA PHE A 361 10.09 6.98 0.68
C PHE A 361 10.46 7.75 1.94
N VAL A 362 10.86 7.07 3.02
CA VAL A 362 11.26 7.74 4.27
C VAL A 362 12.42 8.70 4.04
N THR A 363 13.46 8.24 3.32
CA THR A 363 14.63 9.07 3.04
C THR A 363 14.27 10.33 2.23
N LEU A 364 13.41 10.19 1.21
CA LEU A 364 13.02 11.31 0.34
C LEU A 364 11.97 12.23 0.98
N TYR A 365 10.86 11.64 1.45
CA TYR A 365 9.73 12.39 1.98
C TYR A 365 10.03 12.96 3.37
N LYS A 366 10.39 12.10 4.32
CA LYS A 366 10.50 12.49 5.72
C LYS A 366 11.81 13.21 6.02
N ASP A 367 12.92 12.61 5.63
CA ASP A 367 14.24 13.11 6.02
C ASP A 367 14.72 14.22 5.07
N ALA A 368 14.46 14.09 3.77
CA ALA A 368 14.81 15.14 2.81
C ALA A 368 13.76 16.26 2.72
N GLY A 369 12.52 16.03 3.16
CA GLY A 369 11.43 17.01 3.02
C GLY A 369 11.01 17.22 1.56
N ILE A 370 11.21 16.22 0.71
CA ILE A 370 10.88 16.27 -0.73
C ILE A 370 9.51 15.63 -0.91
N GLU A 371 8.55 16.38 -1.46
CA GLU A 371 7.29 15.78 -1.87
C GLU A 371 7.53 14.78 -3.01
N VAL A 372 7.05 13.55 -2.83
CA VAL A 372 7.23 12.45 -3.79
C VAL A 372 5.91 11.81 -4.15
N ASP A 373 5.71 11.52 -5.42
CA ASP A 373 4.65 10.61 -5.89
C ASP A 373 5.21 9.20 -6.11
N PHE A 374 4.31 8.22 -6.23
CA PHE A 374 4.64 6.88 -6.70
C PHE A 374 4.13 6.66 -8.13
N ILE A 375 4.97 6.03 -8.95
CA ILE A 375 4.61 5.57 -10.29
C ILE A 375 4.86 4.07 -10.37
N THR A 376 3.98 3.34 -11.03
CA THR A 376 4.08 1.88 -11.20
C THR A 376 4.11 1.52 -12.69
N GLU A 377 4.40 0.26 -13.03
CA GLU A 377 4.35 -0.21 -14.42
C GLU A 377 3.00 0.12 -15.08
N LYS A 378 1.90 -0.04 -14.33
CA LYS A 378 0.55 0.22 -14.83
C LYS A 378 0.30 1.67 -15.22
N HIS A 379 0.90 2.63 -14.53
CA HIS A 379 0.80 4.04 -14.93
C HIS A 379 1.45 4.29 -16.29
N VAL A 380 2.65 3.71 -16.48
CA VAL A 380 3.41 3.85 -17.71
C VAL A 380 2.74 3.10 -18.86
N GLU A 381 2.17 1.92 -18.60
CA GLU A 381 1.40 1.15 -19.59
C GLU A 381 0.15 1.89 -20.06
N LYS A 382 -0.58 2.55 -19.14
CA LYS A 382 -1.77 3.35 -19.48
C LYS A 382 -1.41 4.65 -20.21
N ASN A 383 -0.31 5.28 -19.84
CA ASN A 383 0.17 6.51 -20.46
C ASN A 383 1.70 6.56 -20.42
N SER A 384 2.33 6.26 -21.55
CA SER A 384 3.80 6.24 -21.67
C SER A 384 4.45 7.61 -21.43
N ASN A 385 3.70 8.72 -21.57
CA ASN A 385 4.19 10.07 -21.30
C ASN A 385 3.99 10.49 -19.83
N VAL A 386 3.48 9.61 -18.95
CA VAL A 386 3.25 9.94 -17.52
C VAL A 386 4.54 10.36 -16.81
N LEU A 387 5.69 9.82 -17.23
CA LEU A 387 6.99 10.14 -16.66
C LEU A 387 7.39 11.62 -16.90
N GLU A 388 6.89 12.24 -17.97
CA GLU A 388 7.22 13.64 -18.34
C GLU A 388 6.64 14.67 -17.36
N LYS A 389 5.74 14.26 -16.47
CA LYS A 389 5.23 15.10 -15.38
C LYS A 389 6.27 15.36 -14.29
N TYR A 390 7.30 14.51 -14.21
CA TYR A 390 8.26 14.51 -13.13
C TYR A 390 9.61 15.03 -13.63
N ARG A 391 10.25 15.87 -12.83
CA ARG A 391 11.60 16.35 -13.07
C ARG A 391 12.64 15.29 -12.71
N CYS A 392 12.35 14.50 -11.68
CA CYS A 392 13.22 13.44 -11.18
C CYS A 392 12.44 12.17 -10.87
N ILE A 393 12.98 11.03 -11.26
CA ILE A 393 12.46 9.71 -10.92
C ILE A 393 13.57 8.92 -10.23
N PHE A 394 13.27 8.45 -9.02
CA PHE A 394 14.10 7.48 -8.30
C PHE A 394 13.57 6.07 -8.55
N LEU A 395 14.44 5.13 -8.92
CA LEU A 395 14.10 3.72 -8.87
C LEU A 395 14.04 3.28 -7.40
N GLY A 396 12.86 2.84 -6.95
CA GLY A 396 12.58 2.49 -5.56
C GLY A 396 13.05 1.09 -5.18
N TYR A 397 14.25 0.71 -5.60
CA TYR A 397 14.77 -0.67 -5.62
C TYR A 397 13.98 -1.56 -6.60
N THR A 398 14.37 -1.48 -7.87
CA THR A 398 13.75 -2.10 -9.05
C THR A 398 14.70 -3.11 -9.71
N PRO A 399 15.05 -4.24 -9.05
CA PRO A 399 15.89 -5.27 -9.64
C PRO A 399 15.28 -6.00 -10.82
N VAL A 400 13.96 -6.13 -10.86
CA VAL A 400 13.22 -6.74 -11.97
C VAL A 400 12.38 -5.66 -12.64
N LEU A 401 12.55 -5.46 -13.94
CA LEU A 401 11.76 -4.49 -14.70
C LEU A 401 11.41 -5.02 -16.08
N ARG A 402 10.16 -4.82 -16.51
CA ARG A 402 9.71 -5.23 -17.84
C ARG A 402 10.54 -4.59 -18.94
N LYS A 403 11.04 -5.40 -19.87
CA LYS A 403 11.89 -4.92 -20.97
C LYS A 403 11.20 -3.85 -21.83
N SER A 404 9.88 -3.93 -21.96
CA SER A 404 9.04 -2.96 -22.69
C SER A 404 9.07 -1.54 -22.11
N LEU A 405 9.41 -1.37 -20.82
CA LEU A 405 9.44 -0.06 -20.16
C LEU A 405 10.77 0.67 -20.35
N LEU A 406 11.85 -0.05 -20.66
CA LEU A 406 13.21 0.51 -20.77
C LEU A 406 13.34 1.60 -21.85
N PRO A 407 12.76 1.46 -23.06
CA PRO A 407 12.74 2.53 -24.04
C PRO A 407 11.99 3.79 -23.57
N ILE A 408 11.00 3.64 -22.68
CA ILE A 408 10.23 4.76 -22.14
C ILE A 408 11.07 5.55 -21.14
N PHE A 409 11.82 4.87 -20.27
CA PHE A 409 12.80 5.51 -19.39
C PHE A 409 13.89 6.23 -20.18
N GLU A 410 14.42 5.61 -21.24
CA GLU A 410 15.40 6.26 -22.12
C GLU A 410 14.84 7.53 -22.76
N LYS A 411 13.60 7.48 -23.28
CA LYS A 411 12.91 8.64 -23.86
C LYS A 411 12.71 9.76 -22.82
N TYR A 412 12.30 9.41 -21.61
CA TYR A 412 12.15 10.34 -20.49
C TYR A 412 13.45 11.09 -20.20
N VAL A 413 14.57 10.37 -20.07
CA VAL A 413 15.88 10.99 -19.83
C VAL A 413 16.29 11.86 -21.03
N LYS A 414 16.14 11.36 -22.26
CA LYS A 414 16.48 12.14 -23.48
C LYS A 414 15.75 13.48 -23.57
N LYS A 415 14.54 13.56 -23.01
CA LYS A 415 13.70 14.77 -22.95
C LYS A 415 14.03 15.74 -21.81
N GLY A 416 15.03 15.45 -20.98
CA GLY A 416 15.44 16.34 -19.88
C GLY A 416 15.21 15.78 -18.47
N GLY A 417 14.62 14.58 -18.35
CA GLY A 417 14.40 13.95 -17.06
C GLY A 417 15.70 13.54 -16.35
N LEU A 418 15.67 13.56 -15.01
CA LEU A 418 16.65 12.91 -14.16
C LEU A 418 16.14 11.52 -13.75
N LEU A 419 16.95 10.48 -13.99
CA LEU A 419 16.69 9.12 -13.50
C LEU A 419 17.80 8.68 -12.53
N VAL A 420 17.43 8.31 -11.32
CA VAL A 420 18.36 7.89 -10.27
C VAL A 420 18.16 6.41 -9.94
N ALA A 421 19.24 5.64 -9.99
CA ALA A 421 19.29 4.24 -9.65
C ALA A 421 20.34 3.95 -8.56
N CYS A 422 20.15 2.87 -7.85
CA CYS A 422 21.06 2.34 -6.84
C CYS A 422 21.47 0.89 -7.17
N CYS A 423 22.33 0.30 -6.35
CA CYS A 423 22.82 -1.05 -6.64
C CYS A 423 21.65 -2.05 -6.70
N ASN A 424 21.77 -3.01 -7.61
CA ASN A 424 20.73 -3.95 -8.06
C ASN A 424 19.60 -3.42 -8.92
N ASP A 425 19.43 -2.12 -9.11
CA ASP A 425 18.41 -1.65 -10.07
C ASP A 425 18.75 -2.11 -11.50
N LEU A 426 17.72 -2.50 -12.25
CA LEU A 426 17.81 -3.03 -13.63
C LEU A 426 18.76 -4.22 -13.74
N ARG A 427 18.57 -5.24 -12.89
CA ARG A 427 19.35 -6.48 -12.95
C ARG A 427 18.75 -7.46 -13.94
N PHE A 428 17.44 -7.64 -13.90
CA PHE A 428 16.72 -8.66 -14.66
C PHE A 428 15.46 -8.11 -15.33
N ASP A 429 15.09 -8.69 -16.47
CA ASP A 429 13.77 -8.49 -17.06
C ASP A 429 12.72 -9.40 -16.42
N GLU A 430 11.47 -9.30 -16.87
CA GLU A 430 10.35 -10.08 -16.37
C GLU A 430 10.42 -11.58 -16.66
N LYS A 431 11.46 -12.04 -17.37
CA LYS A 431 11.80 -13.45 -17.65
C LYS A 431 13.16 -13.84 -17.06
N LEU A 432 13.70 -13.03 -16.15
CA LEU A 432 15.05 -13.18 -15.57
C LEU A 432 16.21 -13.06 -16.58
N GLY A 433 15.96 -12.48 -17.75
CA GLY A 433 17.00 -12.11 -18.70
C GLY A 433 17.86 -10.95 -18.16
N ASP A 434 19.16 -10.98 -18.43
CA ASP A 434 20.09 -9.95 -17.96
C ASP A 434 19.81 -8.58 -18.61
N LEU A 435 19.75 -7.54 -17.78
CA LEU A 435 19.58 -6.13 -18.21
C LEU A 435 20.88 -5.32 -18.20
N SER A 436 22.05 -5.96 -18.08
CA SER A 436 23.35 -5.28 -18.04
C SER A 436 23.59 -4.36 -19.24
N GLU A 437 23.17 -4.71 -20.45
CA GLU A 437 23.27 -3.82 -21.62
C GLU A 437 22.42 -2.54 -21.46
N TRP A 438 21.24 -2.65 -20.85
CA TRP A 438 20.40 -1.49 -20.55
C TRP A 438 21.00 -0.63 -19.44
N LYS A 439 21.59 -1.25 -18.43
CA LYS A 439 22.31 -0.55 -17.35
C LYS A 439 23.54 0.19 -17.91
N LYS A 440 24.30 -0.43 -18.81
CA LYS A 440 25.38 0.21 -19.57
C LYS A 440 24.88 1.40 -20.39
N LYS A 441 23.82 1.20 -21.16
CA LYS A 441 23.22 2.24 -22.01
C LYS A 441 22.70 3.44 -21.21
N LEU A 442 21.88 3.20 -20.19
CA LEU A 442 21.21 4.24 -19.41
C LEU A 442 22.13 4.90 -18.38
N PHE A 443 22.98 4.14 -17.68
CA PHE A 443 23.76 4.64 -16.55
C PHE A 443 25.26 4.70 -16.80
N GLY A 444 25.74 4.11 -17.90
CA GLY A 444 27.17 4.09 -18.21
C GLY A 444 27.96 3.05 -17.43
N VAL A 445 27.31 2.08 -16.76
CA VAL A 445 27.99 1.00 -16.03
C VAL A 445 28.22 -0.18 -16.98
N ALA A 446 29.43 -0.31 -17.53
CA ALA A 446 29.77 -1.42 -18.41
C ALA A 446 30.19 -2.67 -17.63
N ARG A 447 30.96 -2.48 -16.54
CA ARG A 447 31.37 -3.56 -15.65
C ARG A 447 31.48 -3.07 -14.22
N GLU A 448 31.03 -3.90 -13.28
CA GLU A 448 31.11 -3.61 -11.85
C GLU A 448 31.42 -4.88 -11.05
N LYS A 449 31.99 -4.71 -9.86
CA LYS A 449 32.33 -5.80 -8.94
C LYS A 449 31.66 -5.59 -7.60
N VAL A 450 30.94 -6.61 -7.13
CA VAL A 450 30.33 -6.63 -5.80
C VAL A 450 31.41 -6.88 -4.75
N PHE A 451 31.32 -6.17 -3.63
CA PHE A 451 32.10 -6.43 -2.43
C PHE A 451 31.26 -6.18 -1.17
N TRP A 452 31.66 -6.83 -0.08
CA TRP A 452 30.88 -6.88 1.17
C TRP A 452 31.56 -6.17 2.35
N LYS A 453 32.88 -5.95 2.27
CA LYS A 453 33.63 -5.20 3.29
C LYS A 453 33.00 -3.82 3.50
N GLU A 454 33.01 -3.35 4.75
CA GLU A 454 32.56 -1.99 5.04
C GLU A 454 33.45 -0.97 4.36
N ASP A 455 32.83 0.05 3.79
CA ASP A 455 33.52 1.12 3.08
C ASP A 455 32.61 2.35 2.97
N SER A 456 33.23 3.49 2.70
CA SER A 456 32.60 4.80 2.50
C SER A 456 32.84 5.32 1.10
N VAL A 457 31.87 6.06 0.59
CA VAL A 457 31.98 6.82 -0.66
C VAL A 457 32.47 8.22 -0.32
N LYS A 458 33.63 8.61 -0.84
CA LYS A 458 34.09 9.99 -0.78
C LYS A 458 33.52 10.78 -1.97
N VAL A 459 32.74 11.82 -1.69
CA VAL A 459 32.12 12.68 -2.71
C VAL A 459 33.18 13.56 -3.38
N THR A 460 33.16 13.64 -4.70
CA THR A 460 34.14 14.40 -5.49
C THR A 460 33.75 15.88 -5.61
N GLY A 461 34.65 16.70 -6.16
CA GLY A 461 34.36 18.10 -6.47
C GLY A 461 33.25 18.33 -7.50
N LYS A 462 32.73 17.27 -8.14
CA LYS A 462 31.58 17.34 -9.06
C LYS A 462 30.24 17.55 -8.35
N VAL A 463 30.20 17.41 -7.02
CA VAL A 463 29.07 17.80 -6.17
C VAL A 463 29.56 18.88 -5.20
N PRO A 464 29.65 20.16 -5.64
CA PRO A 464 30.39 21.19 -4.90
C PRO A 464 29.96 21.38 -3.45
N LYS A 465 28.65 21.26 -3.16
CA LYS A 465 28.09 21.41 -1.81
C LYS A 465 28.53 20.34 -0.82
N LEU A 466 29.04 19.20 -1.30
CA LEU A 466 29.39 18.04 -0.51
C LEU A 466 30.79 17.52 -0.82
N ARG A 467 31.66 18.39 -1.36
CA ARG A 467 33.02 18.01 -1.72
C ARG A 467 33.74 17.41 -0.50
N ASP A 468 34.39 16.27 -0.72
CA ASP A 468 35.18 15.54 0.27
C ASP A 468 34.34 14.96 1.45
N VAL A 469 33.00 15.03 1.40
CA VAL A 469 32.12 14.38 2.37
C VAL A 469 32.17 12.86 2.17
N GLU A 470 32.33 12.12 3.27
CA GLU A 470 32.23 10.66 3.28
C GLU A 470 30.81 10.19 3.60
N LEU A 471 30.28 9.30 2.75
CA LEU A 471 28.98 8.66 2.85
C LEU A 471 29.17 7.17 3.09
N LYS A 472 28.78 6.64 4.26
CA LYS A 472 28.95 5.20 4.53
C LYS A 472 28.06 4.37 3.60
N GLY A 473 28.67 3.41 2.90
CA GLY A 473 27.94 2.42 2.11
C GLY A 473 27.23 1.39 3.00
N PHE A 474 26.19 0.75 2.48
CA PHE A 474 25.40 -0.24 3.22
C PHE A 474 25.26 -1.58 2.49
N TRP A 475 25.58 -2.64 3.23
CA TRP A 475 25.44 -4.05 2.85
C TRP A 475 26.11 -4.39 1.52
N GLU A 476 25.39 -4.29 0.41
CA GLU A 476 25.91 -4.55 -0.92
C GLU A 476 26.55 -3.28 -1.51
N ARG A 477 27.82 -3.39 -1.89
CA ARG A 477 28.61 -2.32 -2.50
C ARG A 477 29.17 -2.80 -3.83
N ARG A 478 29.22 -1.90 -4.81
CA ARG A 478 29.62 -2.16 -6.18
C ARG A 478 30.64 -1.13 -6.61
N ALA A 479 31.85 -1.59 -6.91
CA ALA A 479 32.90 -0.79 -7.54
C ALA A 479 32.71 -0.84 -9.05
N ILE A 480 32.59 0.31 -9.70
CA ILE A 480 32.42 0.41 -11.15
C ILE A 480 33.81 0.30 -11.78
N LEU A 481 34.08 -0.81 -12.45
CA LEU A 481 35.40 -1.12 -13.00
C LEU A 481 35.57 -0.57 -14.42
N GLU A 482 34.46 -0.44 -15.15
CA GLU A 482 34.46 0.02 -16.53
C GLU A 482 33.19 0.82 -16.80
N THR A 483 33.36 1.94 -17.51
CA THR A 483 32.26 2.86 -17.83
C THR A 483 32.04 2.94 -19.34
N ASP A 484 30.82 3.25 -19.75
CA ASP A 484 30.44 3.42 -21.15
C ASP A 484 30.02 4.86 -21.44
N GLY A 485 30.72 5.49 -22.37
CA GLY A 485 30.55 6.89 -22.73
C GLY A 485 31.19 7.87 -21.73
N LEU A 486 30.92 9.16 -21.93
CA LEU A 486 31.42 10.20 -21.02
C LEU A 486 30.55 10.26 -19.75
N VAL A 487 31.15 9.93 -18.61
CA VAL A 487 30.50 9.96 -17.30
C VAL A 487 31.25 10.87 -16.33
N ASP A 488 30.50 11.54 -15.45
CA ASP A 488 31.07 12.26 -14.32
C ASP A 488 31.08 11.36 -13.09
N VAL A 489 32.25 11.24 -12.45
CA VAL A 489 32.39 10.50 -11.18
C VAL A 489 32.03 11.44 -10.03
N LEU A 490 30.88 11.19 -9.40
CA LEU A 490 30.36 11.98 -8.28
C LEU A 490 30.88 11.51 -6.92
N GLY A 491 31.32 10.25 -6.83
CA GLY A 491 31.90 9.68 -5.62
C GLY A 491 32.75 8.45 -5.91
N VAL A 492 33.77 8.22 -5.09
CA VAL A 492 34.72 7.11 -5.20
C VAL A 492 34.76 6.29 -3.92
N TRP A 493 35.03 4.99 -4.04
CA TRP A 493 35.36 4.14 -2.90
C TRP A 493 36.75 4.48 -2.34
N SER A 494 37.08 3.95 -1.16
CA SER A 494 38.42 4.11 -0.56
C SER A 494 39.55 3.59 -1.44
N SER A 495 39.27 2.60 -2.30
CA SER A 495 40.21 2.05 -3.27
C SER A 495 40.36 2.89 -4.55
N GLY A 496 39.59 3.97 -4.68
CA GLY A 496 39.66 4.93 -5.80
C GLY A 496 38.72 4.63 -6.96
N GLU A 497 38.14 3.43 -7.04
CA GLU A 497 37.17 3.11 -8.07
C GLU A 497 35.88 3.92 -7.91
N PRO A 498 35.22 4.31 -9.02
CA PRO A 498 33.94 5.01 -8.96
C PRO A 498 32.88 4.23 -8.19
N ALA A 499 32.21 4.94 -7.29
CA ALA A 499 31.08 4.46 -6.49
C ALA A 499 29.76 5.09 -6.94
N VAL A 500 29.81 6.36 -7.38
CA VAL A 500 28.64 7.07 -7.89
C VAL A 500 29.03 7.77 -9.18
N ILE A 501 28.27 7.53 -10.24
CA ILE A 501 28.49 8.16 -11.55
C ILE A 501 27.23 8.85 -12.04
N SER A 502 27.41 9.86 -12.89
CA SER A 502 26.34 10.46 -13.67
C SER A 502 26.67 10.40 -15.16
N LYS A 503 25.67 10.08 -15.98
CA LYS A 503 25.77 10.06 -17.43
C LYS A 503 24.78 11.04 -18.03
N LYS A 504 25.26 11.97 -18.85
CA LYS A 504 24.39 12.86 -19.62
C LYS A 504 23.85 12.12 -20.84
N ILE A 505 22.55 12.20 -21.07
CA ILE A 505 21.90 11.64 -22.26
C ILE A 505 21.01 12.71 -22.86
N SER A 506 21.48 13.31 -23.97
CA SER A 506 20.81 14.42 -24.62
C SER A 506 20.56 15.58 -23.64
N GLY A 507 19.30 16.00 -23.44
CA GLY A 507 18.92 17.08 -22.54
C GLY A 507 18.82 16.68 -21.07
N GLY A 508 18.83 15.39 -20.73
CA GLY A 508 18.71 14.92 -19.35
C GLY A 508 19.95 14.16 -18.87
N LYS A 509 19.81 13.51 -17.72
CA LYS A 509 20.92 12.80 -17.08
C LYS A 509 20.43 11.62 -16.25
N THR A 510 21.32 10.67 -16.03
CA THR A 510 21.12 9.58 -15.09
C THR A 510 22.17 9.62 -14.00
N VAL A 511 21.84 9.04 -12.85
CA VAL A 511 22.77 8.85 -11.72
C VAL A 511 22.67 7.41 -11.27
N TYR A 512 23.81 6.74 -11.11
CA TYR A 512 23.89 5.40 -10.54
C TYR A 512 24.74 5.42 -9.27
N ILE A 513 24.18 4.86 -8.20
CA ILE A 513 24.79 4.77 -6.88
C ILE A 513 25.14 3.30 -6.62
N GLY A 514 26.42 2.96 -6.54
CA GLY A 514 26.94 1.61 -6.33
C GLY A 514 26.70 1.03 -4.93
N THR A 515 25.75 1.54 -4.16
CA THR A 515 25.34 0.98 -2.86
C THR A 515 23.86 1.26 -2.59
N ARG A 516 23.38 0.97 -1.38
CA ARG A 516 21.98 1.15 -0.96
C ARG A 516 21.82 2.39 -0.06
N PRO A 517 21.70 3.61 -0.63
CA PRO A 517 21.74 4.85 0.13
C PRO A 517 20.56 4.96 1.12
N TYR A 518 19.37 4.51 0.73
CA TYR A 518 18.18 4.59 1.56
C TYR A 518 18.22 3.64 2.75
N LEU A 519 18.79 2.44 2.56
CA LEU A 519 19.01 1.51 3.67
C LEU A 519 20.11 2.03 4.59
N ALA A 520 21.15 2.65 4.06
CA ALA A 520 22.18 3.30 4.88
C ALA A 520 21.56 4.38 5.78
N ASN A 521 20.67 5.22 5.24
CA ASN A 521 19.96 6.23 6.00
C ASN A 521 19.05 5.59 7.08
N CYS A 522 18.12 4.71 6.70
CA CYS A 522 17.10 4.21 7.61
C CYS A 522 17.60 3.17 8.62
N VAL A 523 18.62 2.36 8.27
CA VAL A 523 19.12 1.25 9.10
C VAL A 523 20.40 1.61 9.85
N LYS A 524 21.33 2.34 9.22
CA LYS A 524 22.58 2.80 9.88
C LYS A 524 22.49 4.22 10.44
N GLY A 525 21.43 4.97 10.15
CA GLY A 525 21.34 6.39 10.53
C GLY A 525 22.27 7.30 9.74
N GLU A 526 22.76 6.88 8.56
CA GLU A 526 23.67 7.67 7.73
C GLU A 526 22.92 8.77 6.97
N ARG A 527 22.58 9.85 7.71
CA ARG A 527 21.78 10.96 7.19
C ARG A 527 22.47 11.78 6.11
N LYS A 528 23.80 11.68 5.93
CA LYS A 528 24.50 12.41 4.85
C LYS A 528 24.06 11.99 3.46
N TRP A 529 23.48 10.78 3.31
CA TRP A 529 22.84 10.38 2.05
C TRP A 529 21.65 11.27 1.69
N VAL A 530 20.94 11.83 2.66
CA VAL A 530 19.85 12.80 2.47
C VAL A 530 20.38 14.06 1.78
N ASP A 531 21.49 14.59 2.28
CA ASP A 531 22.13 15.79 1.71
C ASP A 531 22.62 15.52 0.29
N PHE A 532 23.20 14.34 0.05
CA PHE A 532 23.62 13.91 -1.29
C PHE A 532 22.44 13.86 -2.26
N VAL A 533 21.32 13.27 -1.84
CA VAL A 533 20.11 13.19 -2.66
C VAL A 533 19.55 14.58 -2.99
N LYS A 534 19.54 15.52 -2.04
CA LYS A 534 19.17 16.92 -2.30
C LYS A 534 20.09 17.55 -3.35
N ALA A 535 21.40 17.38 -3.18
CA ALA A 535 22.38 17.97 -4.08
C ALA A 535 22.23 17.48 -5.53
N ILE A 536 22.01 16.18 -5.77
CA ILE A 536 21.86 15.66 -7.14
C ILE A 536 20.59 16.13 -7.86
N ILE A 537 19.52 16.40 -7.09
CA ILE A 537 18.24 16.92 -7.62
C ILE A 537 18.35 18.41 -7.95
N GLU A 538 19.15 19.19 -7.20
CA GLU A 538 19.29 20.64 -7.39
C GLU A 538 20.19 21.03 -8.58
N THR A 539 21.13 20.17 -8.96
CA THR A 539 22.03 20.44 -10.09
C THR A 539 21.26 20.46 -11.41
N LYS A 540 21.01 21.66 -11.96
CA LYS A 540 20.44 21.83 -13.32
C LYS A 540 21.47 21.50 -14.38
#